data_AF-A0A956HZR1-F1
#
_entry.id   AF-A0A956HZR1-F1
#
_cell.length_a   1.000
_cell.length_b   1.000
_cell.length_c   1.000
_cell.angle_alpha   90.00
_cell.angle_beta   90.00
_cell.angle_gamma   90.00
#
_symmetry.space_group_name_H-M   'P 1'
#
loop_
_entity.id
_entity.type
_entity.pdbx_description
1 polymer ?
#
loop_
_entity_poly.entity_id
_entity_poly.type
_entity_poly.pdbx_seq_one_letter_code
_entity_poly.pdbx_strand_id
1 'polypeptide(L)'
;MKRETLVDILRRVQGSGSSGDKFEFGEAIEVTFYLGEPGQAMAIRTVAACEALPEYAVARTVDPEAQWYIEYGAVHAVTTRDRKEKAGRRAGF
;
A
#
# COMPACT_ATOMS: atom_id res chain seq x y z
N MET A 1 12.89 5.76 2.39
CA MET A 1 13.09 4.41 2.98
C MET A 1 14.09 3.57 2.15
N LYS A 2 14.61 2.43 2.64
CA LYS A 2 15.36 1.43 1.84
C LYS A 2 14.44 0.32 1.30
N ARG A 3 14.84 -0.35 0.20
CA ARG A 3 14.10 -1.48 -0.40
C ARG A 3 13.78 -2.59 0.60
N GLU A 4 14.79 -3.09 1.29
CA GLU A 4 14.68 -4.19 2.26
C GLU A 4 13.65 -3.87 3.35
N THR A 5 13.68 -2.63 3.86
CA THR A 5 12.71 -2.16 4.85
C THR A 5 11.29 -2.17 4.30
N LEU A 6 11.08 -1.74 3.06
CA LEU A 6 9.74 -1.80 2.45
C LEU A 6 9.28 -3.24 2.30
N VAL A 7 10.14 -4.12 1.76
CA VAL A 7 9.83 -5.54 1.59
C VAL A 7 9.43 -6.20 2.91
N ASP A 8 10.17 -5.93 3.99
CA ASP A 8 9.86 -6.45 5.31
C ASP A 8 8.52 -5.93 5.86
N ILE A 9 8.20 -4.65 5.63
CA ILE A 9 6.89 -4.10 5.97
C ILE A 9 5.80 -4.83 5.17
N LEU A 10 5.94 -4.95 3.86
CA LEU A 10 4.91 -5.54 3.00
C LEU A 10 4.67 -7.03 3.31
N ARG A 11 5.72 -7.78 3.65
CA ARG A 11 5.59 -9.18 4.14
C ARG A 11 4.76 -9.27 5.42
N ARG A 12 4.96 -8.34 6.36
CA ARG A 12 4.15 -8.29 7.60
C ARG A 12 2.69 -7.95 7.33
N VAL A 13 2.42 -7.16 6.30
CA VAL A 13 1.07 -6.75 5.90
C VAL A 13 0.31 -7.86 5.17
N GLN A 14 0.93 -8.49 4.17
CA GLN A 14 0.29 -9.53 3.37
C GLN A 14 0.11 -10.85 4.14
N GLY A 15 0.97 -11.11 5.13
CA GLY A 15 1.01 -12.38 5.85
C GLY A 15 1.72 -13.48 5.05
N SER A 16 1.49 -14.74 5.41
CA SER A 16 2.26 -15.92 4.95
C SER A 16 2.04 -16.36 3.49
N GLY A 17 1.46 -15.50 2.64
CA GLY A 17 1.17 -15.78 1.23
C GLY A 17 2.10 -15.11 0.20
N SER A 18 3.12 -14.35 0.63
CA SER A 18 3.97 -13.61 -0.31
C SER A 18 4.89 -14.55 -1.10
N SER A 19 4.84 -14.50 -2.43
CA SER A 19 5.79 -15.16 -3.32
C SER A 19 6.69 -14.11 -3.98
N GLY A 20 7.97 -14.10 -3.62
CA GLY A 20 8.97 -13.20 -4.21
C GLY A 20 8.80 -11.74 -3.81
N ASP A 21 8.89 -10.85 -4.80
CA ASP A 21 8.86 -9.39 -4.64
C ASP A 21 7.50 -8.76 -5.02
N LYS A 22 6.46 -9.59 -5.20
CA LYS A 22 5.10 -9.17 -5.53
C LYS A 22 4.17 -9.33 -4.32
N PHE A 23 3.50 -8.25 -3.96
CA PHE A 23 2.61 -8.15 -2.82
C PHE A 23 1.22 -7.78 -3.31
N GLU A 24 0.22 -8.57 -2.96
CA GLU A 24 -1.18 -8.30 -3.24
C GLU A 24 -1.92 -8.15 -1.91
N PHE A 25 -2.68 -7.08 -1.79
CA PHE A 25 -3.44 -6.76 -0.59
C PHE A 25 -4.90 -7.10 -0.83
N GLY A 26 -5.41 -8.06 -0.07
CA GLY A 26 -6.82 -8.44 -0.14
C GLY A 26 -7.76 -7.30 0.28
N GLU A 27 -9.03 -7.40 -0.08
CA GLU A 27 -10.03 -6.34 0.15
C GLU A 27 -10.27 -6.00 1.63
N ALA A 28 -9.84 -6.89 2.54
CA ALA A 28 -9.96 -6.73 3.98
C ALA A 28 -8.98 -5.68 4.56
N ILE A 29 -7.91 -5.35 3.85
CA ILE A 29 -6.86 -4.45 4.33
C ILE A 29 -6.70 -3.30 3.34
N GLU A 30 -6.68 -2.08 3.85
CA GLU A 30 -6.33 -0.92 3.05
C GLU A 30 -4.91 -0.47 3.37
N VAL A 31 -4.09 -0.39 2.32
CA VAL A 31 -2.70 0.05 2.39
C VAL A 31 -2.58 1.45 1.79
N THR A 32 -1.85 2.33 2.49
CA THR A 32 -1.54 3.69 2.04
C THR A 32 -0.05 3.97 2.12
N PHE A 33 0.50 4.54 1.06
CA PHE A 33 1.90 4.97 0.97
C PHE A 33 1.97 6.48 1.10
N TYR A 34 2.86 6.98 1.95
CA TYR A 34 3.14 8.41 2.10
C TYR A 34 4.50 8.72 1.48
N LEU A 35 4.49 9.59 0.48
CA LEU A 35 5.65 9.96 -0.32
C LEU A 35 6.09 11.39 -0.01
N GLY A 36 7.39 11.62 0.18
CA GLY A 36 7.97 12.93 0.47
C GLY A 36 8.27 13.14 1.96
N GLU A 37 8.19 14.38 2.42
CA GLU A 37 8.55 14.75 3.79
C GLU A 37 7.32 14.87 4.71
N PRO A 38 7.49 14.70 6.04
CA PRO A 38 6.44 15.00 7.02
C PRO A 38 5.84 16.40 6.79
N GLY A 39 4.51 16.49 6.69
CA GLY A 39 3.80 17.75 6.48
C GLY A 39 3.63 18.18 5.01
N GLN A 40 4.31 17.52 4.06
CA GLN A 40 4.14 17.73 2.61
C GLN A 40 3.97 16.42 1.83
N ALA A 41 3.58 15.35 2.53
CA ALA A 41 3.53 14.03 1.92
C ALA A 41 2.33 13.86 0.97
N MET A 42 2.58 13.35 -0.23
CA MET A 42 1.54 12.83 -1.11
C MET A 42 1.14 11.44 -0.63
N ALA A 43 -0.17 11.18 -0.54
CA ALA A 43 -0.68 9.88 -0.09
C ALA A 43 -1.28 9.08 -1.26
N ILE A 44 -0.71 7.91 -1.56
CA ILE A 44 -1.30 6.93 -2.47
C ILE A 44 -2.14 5.99 -1.63
N ARG A 45 -3.47 6.17 -1.68
CA ARG A 45 -4.44 5.39 -0.90
C ARG A 45 -4.91 4.18 -1.69
N THR A 46 -5.53 3.24 -0.98
CA THR A 46 -6.17 2.06 -1.59
C THR A 46 -5.22 1.30 -2.53
N VAL A 47 -3.97 1.11 -2.09
CA VAL A 47 -3.00 0.29 -2.83
C VAL A 47 -3.45 -1.15 -2.76
N ALA A 48 -3.73 -1.74 -3.92
CA ALA A 48 -4.20 -3.12 -4.07
C ALA A 48 -3.03 -4.08 -4.31
N ALA A 49 -1.96 -3.62 -4.96
CA ALA A 49 -0.76 -4.41 -5.15
C ALA A 49 0.49 -3.53 -5.13
N CYS A 50 1.60 -4.12 -4.70
CA CYS A 50 2.91 -3.51 -4.76
C CYS A 50 3.94 -4.52 -5.26
N GLU A 51 4.79 -4.11 -6.20
CA GLU A 51 5.95 -4.90 -6.64
C GLU A 51 7.24 -4.17 -6.26
N ALA A 52 8.16 -4.86 -5.60
CA ALA A 52 9.43 -4.30 -5.12
C ALA A 52 10.58 -4.64 -6.08
N LEU A 53 10.77 -3.86 -7.13
CA LEU A 53 11.87 -4.04 -8.09
C LEU A 53 13.22 -3.59 -7.48
N PRO A 54 14.38 -3.84 -8.13
CA PRO A 54 15.66 -3.50 -7.52
C PRO A 54 15.83 -2.00 -7.17
N GLU A 55 15.33 -1.09 -8.01
CA GLU A 55 15.58 0.35 -7.87
C GLU A 55 14.37 1.15 -7.36
N TYR A 56 13.15 0.67 -7.63
CA TYR A 56 11.91 1.35 -7.26
C TYR A 56 10.79 0.35 -6.96
N ALA A 57 9.74 0.82 -6.29
CA ALA A 57 8.51 0.07 -6.10
C ALA A 57 7.45 0.49 -7.13
N VAL A 58 6.62 -0.47 -7.53
CA VAL A 58 5.45 -0.22 -8.38
C VAL A 58 4.19 -0.44 -7.54
N ALA A 59 3.47 0.63 -7.23
CA ALA A 59 2.21 0.55 -6.50
C ALA A 59 1.02 0.68 -7.47
N ARG A 60 0.08 -0.25 -7.40
CA ARG A 60 -1.17 -0.25 -8.16
C ARG A 60 -2.32 -0.05 -7.19
N THR A 61 -3.20 0.88 -7.51
CA THR A 61 -4.40 1.12 -6.69
C THR A 61 -5.54 0.18 -7.10
N VAL A 62 -6.66 0.24 -6.39
CA VAL A 62 -7.90 -0.43 -6.83
C VAL A 62 -8.43 0.10 -8.17
N ASP A 63 -8.04 1.31 -8.56
CA ASP A 63 -8.27 1.84 -9.89
C ASP A 63 -7.20 1.24 -10.84
N PRO A 64 -7.60 0.42 -11.83
CA PRO A 64 -6.68 -0.27 -12.73
C PRO A 64 -5.91 0.68 -13.66
N GLU A 65 -6.36 1.92 -13.85
CA GLU A 65 -5.69 2.89 -14.73
C GLU A 65 -4.55 3.65 -14.02
N ALA A 66 -4.46 3.53 -12.69
CA ALA A 66 -3.48 4.27 -11.88
C ALA A 66 -2.36 3.36 -11.36
N GLN A 67 -1.17 3.52 -11.94
CA GLN A 67 0.08 2.88 -11.51
C GLN A 67 1.14 3.93 -11.14
N TRP A 68 1.80 3.70 -10.01
CA TRP A 68 2.81 4.61 -9.46
C TRP A 68 4.17 3.94 -9.43
N TYR A 69 5.19 4.64 -9.92
CA TYR A 69 6.58 4.23 -9.85
C TYR A 69 7.28 5.08 -8.80
N ILE A 70 7.79 4.44 -7.76
CA ILE A 70 8.15 5.11 -6.51
C ILE A 70 9.57 4.75 -6.13
N GLU A 71 10.45 5.74 -6.13
CA GLU A 71 11.78 5.57 -5.54
C GLU A 71 11.67 5.24 -4.05
N TYR A 72 12.48 4.29 -3.59
CA TYR A 72 12.46 3.90 -2.18
C TYR A 72 12.74 5.08 -1.25
N GLY A 73 13.64 5.98 -1.65
CA GLY A 73 13.97 7.20 -0.92
C GLY A 73 12.74 8.07 -0.64
N ALA A 74 11.82 8.17 -1.59
CA ALA A 74 10.61 8.98 -1.47
C ALA A 74 9.58 8.39 -0.50
N VAL A 75 9.60 7.08 -0.22
CA VAL A 75 8.67 6.49 0.74
C VAL A 75 9.06 6.89 2.15
N HIS A 76 8.19 7.68 2.79
CA HIS A 76 8.36 8.10 4.17
C HIS A 76 7.72 7.11 5.14
N ALA A 77 6.49 6.69 4.85
CA ALA A 77 5.73 5.80 5.70
C ALA A 77 4.76 4.93 4.89
N VAL A 78 4.41 3.78 5.47
CA VAL A 78 3.34 2.90 5.00
C VAL A 78 2.39 2.67 6.16
N THR A 79 1.10 2.85 5.93
CA THR A 79 0.07 2.54 6.93
C THR A 79 -0.86 1.46 6.40
N THR A 80 -1.29 0.58 7.30
CA THR A 80 -2.36 -0.38 7.06
C THR A 80 -3.52 -0.11 7.98
N ARG A 81 -4.73 -0.34 7.48
CA ARG A 81 -5.94 -0.34 8.29
C ARG A 81 -6.84 -1.49 7.85
N ASP A 82 -7.47 -2.15 8.82
CA ASP A 82 -8.55 -3.07 8.50
C ASP A 82 -9.69 -2.27 7.86
N ARG A 83 -10.15 -2.73 6.71
CA ARG A 83 -11.34 -2.19 6.07
C ARG A 83 -12.52 -2.70 6.88
N LYS A 84 -12.99 -1.91 7.84
CA LYS A 84 -14.29 -2.15 8.46
C LYS A 84 -15.30 -2.24 7.32
N GLU A 85 -15.97 -3.38 7.17
CA GLU A 85 -17.17 -3.45 6.34
C GLU A 85 -18.00 -2.22 6.70
N LYS A 86 -18.44 -1.46 5.68
CA LYS A 86 -19.42 -0.42 5.92
C LYS A 86 -20.63 -1.13 6.49
N ALA A 87 -20.75 -1.15 7.82
CA ALA A 87 -21.94 -1.57 8.51
C ALA A 87 -23.07 -0.83 7.80
N GLY A 88 -23.92 -1.60 7.11
CA GLY A 88 -24.90 -1.08 6.18
C GLY A 88 -25.57 0.13 6.83
N ARG A 89 -25.52 1.26 6.13
CA ARG A 89 -26.25 2.46 6.52
C ARG A 89 -27.70 1.99 6.69
N ARG A 90 -28.16 1.72 7.91
CA ARG A 90 -29.57 1.47 8.17
C ARG A 90 -30.25 2.72 7.63
N ALA A 91 -31.02 2.55 6.56
CA ALA A 91 -31.94 3.58 6.11
C ALA A 91 -32.91 3.80 7.27
N GLY A 92 -32.63 4.82 8.08
CA GLY A 92 -33.52 5.31 9.11
C GLY A 92 -34.22 6.52 8.53
N PHE A 93 -35.38 6.30 7.93
CA PHE A 93 -36.54 7.18 7.95
C PHE A 93 -37.76 6.34 7.59
#